data_AF-A0A2J6REK3-F1
#
_entry.id   AF-A0A2J6REK3-F1
#
_cell.length_a   1.000
_cell.length_b   1.000
_cell.length_c   1.000
_cell.angle_alpha   90.00
_cell.angle_beta   90.00
_cell.angle_gamma   90.00
#
_symmetry.space_group_name_H-M   'P 1'
#
loop_
_entity.id
_entity.type
_entity.pdbx_description
1 polymer ?
#
loop_
_entity_poly.entity_id
_entity_poly.type
_entity_poly.pdbx_seq_one_letter_code
_entity_poly.pdbx_strand_id
1 'polypeptide(L)'
;MRLPFLYPALLALLLTPLTEAAKKPPAKDAILLSQVKTLTLRSNAKTSHRRVSAIPQLSCKGPGCAHYKVDVMRCSNQGSAYNSEDVEWSCTASLPAEFKLGSTDVICEGYRNADDEYVLKGSCGVEYRL
;
A
#
# COMPACT_ATOMS: atom_id res chain seq x y z
N MET A 1 56.39 40.52 -26.06
CA MET A 1 56.22 39.06 -25.87
C MET A 1 54.81 38.85 -25.35
N ARG A 2 53.99 38.08 -26.08
CA ARG A 2 52.53 38.01 -25.94
C ARG A 2 52.10 37.25 -24.67
N LEU A 3 51.12 37.77 -23.96
CA LEU A 3 50.31 37.03 -22.97
C LEU A 3 49.42 36.01 -23.72
N PRO A 4 49.06 34.85 -23.12
CA PRO A 4 47.82 34.86 -22.34
C PRO A 4 47.77 33.93 -21.12
N PHE A 5 47.02 34.43 -20.13
CA PHE A 5 46.14 33.72 -19.19
C PHE A 5 45.88 32.23 -19.49
N LEU A 6 46.31 31.37 -18.57
CA LEU A 6 45.83 29.99 -18.46
C LEU A 6 44.81 29.90 -17.31
N TYR A 7 43.54 30.06 -17.70
CA TYR A 7 42.31 29.46 -17.15
C TYR A 7 42.26 29.04 -15.66
N PRO A 8 41.45 29.71 -14.83
CA PRO A 8 40.79 29.08 -13.68
C PRO A 8 39.49 28.45 -14.19
N ALA A 9 39.50 27.18 -14.57
CA ALA A 9 38.27 26.50 -14.96
C ALA A 9 38.38 24.98 -14.77
N LEU A 10 38.51 24.51 -13.53
CA LEU A 10 37.97 23.19 -13.21
C LEU A 10 36.47 23.37 -12.94
N LEU A 11 35.75 23.31 -14.05
CA LEU A 11 34.30 23.38 -14.17
C LEU A 11 33.67 22.17 -13.46
N ALA A 12 32.64 22.46 -12.65
CA ALA A 12 31.68 21.58 -11.99
C ALA A 12 31.63 20.12 -12.47
N LEU A 13 32.06 19.19 -11.59
CA LEU A 13 31.82 17.77 -11.76
C LEU A 13 30.33 17.46 -11.46
N LEU A 14 29.55 17.34 -12.53
CA LEU A 14 28.42 16.42 -12.71
C LEU A 14 27.42 16.25 -11.54
N LEU A 15 26.51 17.21 -11.38
CA LEU A 15 25.18 16.92 -10.85
C LEU A 15 24.36 16.22 -11.96
N THR A 16 24.57 14.90 -12.13
CA THR A 16 23.60 14.10 -12.88
C THR A 16 22.40 13.86 -11.96
N PRO A 17 21.18 14.32 -12.30
CA PRO A 17 20.01 13.95 -11.53
C PRO A 17 19.82 12.44 -11.67
N LEU A 18 19.88 11.71 -10.55
CA LEU A 18 19.41 10.34 -10.43
C LEU A 18 17.92 10.36 -10.79
N THR A 19 17.63 10.15 -12.07
CA THR A 19 16.26 9.96 -12.54
C THR A 19 15.92 8.51 -12.25
N GLU A 20 15.27 8.30 -11.10
CA GLU A 20 14.75 7.00 -10.74
C GLU A 20 13.72 6.60 -11.80
N ALA A 21 14.08 5.61 -12.62
CA ALA A 21 13.24 5.16 -13.71
C ALA A 21 11.96 4.56 -13.11
N ALA A 22 10.82 5.21 -13.37
CA ALA A 22 9.52 4.71 -12.95
C ALA A 22 9.32 3.29 -13.52
N LYS A 23 9.27 2.28 -12.64
CA LYS A 23 8.99 0.90 -13.04
C LYS A 23 7.64 0.88 -13.77
N LYS A 24 7.59 0.24 -14.94
CA LYS A 24 6.33 0.00 -15.64
C LYS A 24 5.58 -1.11 -14.92
N PRO A 25 4.24 -1.01 -14.74
CA PRO A 25 3.46 -2.10 -14.16
C PRO A 25 3.65 -3.40 -14.97
N PRO A 26 3.80 -4.55 -14.31
CA PRO A 26 4.00 -5.83 -14.99
C PRO A 26 2.77 -6.28 -15.81
N ALA A 27 1.58 -5.77 -15.49
CA ALA A 27 0.35 -6.02 -16.23
C ALA A 27 -0.73 -4.96 -15.92
N LYS A 28 -1.88 -5.06 -16.60
CA LYS A 28 -3.03 -4.14 -16.45
C LYS A 28 -3.70 -4.17 -15.08
N ASP A 29 -3.63 -5.31 -14.39
CA ASP A 29 -4.22 -5.56 -13.07
C ASP A 29 -3.17 -5.50 -11.95
N ALA A 30 -1.93 -5.11 -12.27
CA ALA A 30 -0.89 -4.80 -11.30
C ALA A 30 -0.91 -3.30 -10.96
N ILE A 31 -1.03 -2.97 -9.68
CA ILE A 31 -1.05 -1.59 -9.19
C ILE A 31 -0.01 -1.42 -8.09
N LEU A 32 0.67 -0.27 -8.06
CA LEU A 32 1.66 0.01 -7.00
C LEU A 32 0.93 0.23 -5.68
N LEU A 33 1.25 -0.54 -4.65
CA LEU A 33 0.55 -0.49 -3.35
C LEU A 33 0.59 0.91 -2.74
N SER A 34 1.74 1.57 -2.81
CA SER A 34 1.96 2.93 -2.30
C SER A 34 1.12 4.01 -2.97
N GLN A 35 0.59 3.75 -4.17
CA GLN A 35 -0.28 4.67 -4.90
C GLN A 35 -1.77 4.38 -4.70
N VAL A 36 -2.12 3.31 -3.99
CA VAL A 36 -3.52 3.02 -3.65
C VAL A 36 -3.98 4.04 -2.62
N LYS A 37 -4.92 4.91 -3.02
CA LYS A 37 -5.40 5.99 -2.15
C LYS A 37 -6.32 5.48 -1.04
N THR A 38 -7.28 4.64 -1.42
CA THR A 38 -8.33 4.18 -0.51
C THR A 38 -8.78 2.79 -0.85
N LEU A 39 -9.11 2.02 0.17
CA LEU A 39 -9.77 0.72 0.07
C LEU A 39 -11.19 0.82 0.63
N THR A 40 -12.11 0.07 0.06
CA THR A 40 -13.47 -0.12 0.61
C THR A 40 -13.77 -1.61 0.58
N LEU A 41 -13.88 -2.19 1.76
CA LEU A 41 -13.97 -3.62 1.99
C LEU A 41 -15.36 -3.97 2.50
N ARG A 42 -15.87 -5.14 2.11
CA ARG A 42 -17.22 -5.59 2.43
C ARG A 42 -17.24 -6.98 3.05
N SER A 43 -18.09 -7.20 4.05
CA SER A 43 -18.20 -8.46 4.80
C SER A 43 -18.60 -9.66 3.93
N ASN A 44 -19.38 -9.41 2.88
CA ASN A 44 -19.92 -10.39 1.95
C ASN A 44 -19.12 -10.52 0.64
N ALA A 45 -17.91 -9.97 0.59
CA ALA A 45 -17.05 -10.03 -0.59
C ALA A 45 -15.77 -10.82 -0.32
N LYS A 46 -15.24 -11.43 -1.38
CA LYS A 46 -13.91 -12.04 -1.39
C LYS A 46 -12.92 -11.17 -2.17
N THR A 47 -11.64 -11.31 -1.87
CA THR A 47 -10.55 -10.69 -2.62
C THR A 47 -10.48 -11.28 -4.04
N SER A 48 -10.02 -10.50 -5.00
CA SER A 48 -9.48 -11.09 -6.23
C SER A 48 -8.22 -11.87 -5.88
N HIS A 49 -7.89 -12.88 -6.67
CA HIS A 49 -6.74 -13.72 -6.38
C HIS A 49 -6.08 -14.21 -7.66
N ARG A 50 -4.77 -14.51 -7.59
CA ARG A 50 -4.05 -15.14 -8.71
C ARG A 50 -3.10 -16.24 -8.26
N ARG A 51 -2.25 -15.96 -7.28
CA ARG A 51 -1.20 -16.89 -6.79
C ARG A 51 -1.66 -17.67 -5.57
N VAL A 52 -2.52 -17.08 -4.75
CA VAL A 52 -3.10 -17.68 -3.53
C VAL A 52 -4.62 -17.79 -3.68
N SER A 53 -5.29 -18.52 -2.80
CA SER A 53 -6.76 -18.60 -2.81
C SER A 53 -7.41 -17.28 -2.34
N ALA A 54 -8.56 -16.93 -2.91
CA ALA A 54 -9.34 -15.79 -2.45
C ALA A 54 -9.75 -15.92 -0.97
N ILE A 55 -9.58 -14.83 -0.22
CA ILE A 55 -9.97 -14.71 1.19
C ILE A 55 -11.16 -13.74 1.33
N PRO A 56 -11.87 -13.72 2.47
CA PRO A 56 -12.81 -12.65 2.78
C PRO A 56 -12.12 -11.28 2.76
N GLN A 57 -12.79 -10.23 2.27
CA GLN A 57 -12.26 -8.87 2.33
C GLN A 57 -12.21 -8.33 3.77
N LEU A 58 -13.06 -8.81 4.66
CA LEU A 58 -13.07 -8.47 6.08
C LEU A 58 -13.00 -9.74 6.92
N SER A 59 -12.01 -9.81 7.82
CA SER A 59 -11.78 -10.91 8.75
C SER A 59 -11.77 -10.38 10.18
N CYS A 60 -12.73 -10.80 11.00
CA CYS A 60 -12.84 -10.36 12.39
C CYS A 60 -12.04 -11.27 13.33
N LYS A 61 -11.27 -10.69 14.25
CA LYS A 61 -10.55 -11.40 15.33
C LYS A 61 -10.92 -10.85 16.71
N GLY A 62 -10.85 -11.73 17.71
CA GLY A 62 -11.17 -11.37 19.10
C GLY A 62 -12.58 -11.75 19.51
N PRO A 63 -12.90 -11.60 20.82
CA PRO A 63 -14.18 -12.04 21.38
C PRO A 63 -15.36 -11.20 20.88
N GLY A 64 -15.17 -9.92 20.53
CA GLY A 64 -16.23 -9.04 20.05
C GLY A 64 -16.88 -9.53 18.74
N CYS A 65 -16.15 -10.32 17.96
CA CYS A 65 -16.60 -10.91 16.69
C CYS A 65 -17.79 -11.88 16.83
N ALA A 66 -18.02 -12.41 18.03
CA ALA A 66 -19.21 -13.23 18.32
C ALA A 66 -20.49 -12.38 18.40
N HIS A 67 -20.34 -11.09 18.69
CA HIS A 67 -21.45 -10.17 18.95
C HIS A 67 -21.71 -9.20 17.81
N TYR A 68 -20.65 -8.73 17.15
CA TYR A 68 -20.76 -7.81 16.02
C TYR A 68 -19.70 -8.08 14.96
N LYS A 69 -20.03 -7.83 13.70
CA LYS A 69 -19.08 -7.84 12.58
C LYS A 69 -19.31 -6.60 11.73
N VAL A 70 -18.23 -5.96 11.32
CA VAL A 70 -18.26 -4.77 10.46
C VAL A 70 -18.74 -5.19 9.07
N ASP A 71 -19.75 -4.50 8.55
CA ASP A 71 -20.24 -4.76 7.19
C ASP A 71 -19.37 -4.09 6.12
N VAL A 72 -19.02 -2.81 6.34
CA VAL A 72 -18.19 -2.03 5.43
C VAL A 72 -17.09 -1.32 6.21
N MET A 73 -15.86 -1.43 5.72
CA MET A 73 -14.71 -0.71 6.23
C MET A 73 -14.06 0.11 5.13
N ARG A 74 -13.62 1.31 5.48
CA ARG A 74 -12.85 2.18 4.59
C ARG A 74 -11.47 2.42 5.17
N CYS A 75 -10.44 2.11 4.40
CA CYS A 75 -9.06 2.39 4.75
C CYS A 75 -8.50 3.46 3.81
N SER A 76 -7.73 4.38 4.37
CA SER A 76 -7.03 5.45 3.67
C SER A 76 -5.53 5.27 3.85
N ASN A 77 -4.80 5.44 2.75
CA ASN A 77 -3.34 5.44 2.76
C ASN A 77 -2.85 6.76 3.36
N GLN A 78 -2.04 6.68 4.42
CA GLN A 78 -1.48 7.80 5.18
C GLN A 78 -0.01 8.07 4.82
N GLY A 79 0.50 7.44 3.77
CA GLY A 79 1.89 7.50 3.34
C GLY A 79 2.67 6.25 3.71
N SER A 80 3.98 6.41 3.77
CA SER A 80 4.95 5.34 4.04
C SER A 80 5.48 5.46 5.46
N ALA A 81 5.54 4.34 6.19
CA ALA A 81 6.11 4.29 7.53
C ALA A 81 7.65 4.34 7.48
N TYR A 82 8.28 3.28 6.96
CA TYR A 82 9.75 3.17 6.89
C TYR A 82 10.28 3.23 5.45
N ASN A 83 9.60 2.60 4.51
CA ASN A 83 9.94 2.64 3.09
C ASN A 83 8.68 2.76 2.21
N SER A 84 8.86 2.88 0.89
CA SER A 84 7.77 3.02 -0.07
C SER A 84 6.77 1.86 -0.07
N GLU A 85 7.17 0.68 0.39
CA GLU A 85 6.35 -0.54 0.42
C GLU A 85 5.53 -0.65 1.72
N ASP A 86 6.02 -0.05 2.81
CA ASP A 86 5.39 -0.01 4.13
C ASP A 86 4.29 1.06 4.22
N VAL A 87 3.17 0.82 3.54
CA VAL A 87 2.03 1.74 3.57
C VAL A 87 1.35 1.77 4.93
N GLU A 88 1.26 2.95 5.53
CA GLU A 88 0.52 3.19 6.76
C GLU A 88 -0.98 3.35 6.43
N TRP A 89 -1.82 2.45 6.93
CA TRP A 89 -3.27 2.48 6.66
C TRP A 89 -4.06 2.96 7.87
N SER A 90 -4.90 3.98 7.67
CA SER A 90 -5.92 4.36 8.65
C SER A 90 -7.28 3.82 8.21
N CYS A 91 -7.84 2.89 8.99
CA CYS A 91 -9.12 2.23 8.73
C CYS A 91 -10.23 2.71 9.67
N THR A 92 -11.44 2.85 9.12
CA THR A 92 -12.63 3.32 9.83
C THR A 92 -13.85 2.48 9.46
N ALA A 93 -14.75 2.30 10.42
CA ALA A 93 -16.02 1.58 10.26
C ALA A 93 -17.07 2.11 11.23
N SER A 94 -18.35 2.00 10.86
CA SER A 94 -19.47 2.29 11.76
C SER A 94 -19.65 1.12 12.74
N LEU A 95 -19.63 1.44 14.03
CA LEU A 95 -19.75 0.49 15.13
C LEU A 95 -20.81 0.97 16.12
N PRO A 96 -21.54 0.05 16.79
CA PRO A 96 -22.31 0.40 17.97
C PRO A 96 -21.42 0.99 19.07
N ALA A 97 -21.99 1.80 19.97
CA ALA A 97 -21.25 2.55 20.98
C ALA A 97 -20.49 1.66 21.98
N GLU A 98 -20.92 0.40 22.12
CA GLU A 98 -20.33 -0.60 22.99
C GLU A 98 -19.04 -1.22 22.42
N PHE A 99 -18.75 -0.98 21.14
CA PHE A 99 -17.58 -1.51 20.45
C PHE A 99 -16.60 -0.41 20.08
N LYS A 100 -15.31 -0.75 20.14
CA LYS A 100 -14.22 0.05 19.59
C LYS A 100 -13.48 -0.78 18.56
N LEU A 101 -13.17 -0.17 17.42
CA LEU A 101 -12.30 -0.81 16.44
C LEU A 101 -10.90 -0.93 17.03
N GLY A 102 -10.41 -2.17 17.12
CA GLY A 102 -9.05 -2.49 17.56
C GLY A 102 -8.03 -2.32 16.42
N SER A 103 -7.01 -3.18 16.40
CA SER A 103 -6.05 -3.20 15.30
C SER A 103 -6.73 -3.52 13.96
N THR A 104 -6.15 -2.99 12.90
CA THR A 104 -6.55 -3.23 11.52
C THR A 104 -5.31 -3.48 10.68
N ASP A 105 -5.23 -4.67 10.08
CA ASP A 105 -4.09 -5.11 9.29
C ASP A 105 -4.55 -5.29 7.83
N VAL A 106 -4.05 -4.42 6.95
CA VAL A 106 -4.33 -4.48 5.51
C VAL A 106 -3.37 -5.46 4.86
N ILE A 107 -3.91 -6.43 4.13
CA ILE A 107 -3.13 -7.49 3.47
C ILE A 107 -3.55 -7.55 2.00
N CYS A 108 -2.59 -7.36 1.09
CA CYS A 108 -2.81 -7.43 -0.35
C CYS A 108 -1.95 -8.55 -0.97
N GLU A 109 -2.39 -9.13 -2.08
CA GLU A 109 -1.61 -10.12 -2.80
C GLU A 109 -0.56 -9.42 -3.69
N GLY A 110 0.72 -9.55 -3.35
CA GLY A 110 1.82 -9.11 -4.22
C GLY A 110 1.72 -9.76 -5.60
N TYR A 111 2.02 -9.01 -6.66
CA TYR A 111 1.66 -9.38 -8.02
C TYR A 111 2.50 -10.54 -8.55
N ARG A 112 3.83 -10.52 -8.35
CA ARG A 112 4.74 -11.61 -8.77
C ARG A 112 5.07 -12.56 -7.62
N ASN A 113 5.33 -12.02 -6.44
CA ASN A 113 5.70 -12.76 -5.22
C ASN A 113 5.18 -11.99 -3.98
N ALA A 114 5.53 -12.44 -2.77
CA ALA A 114 5.05 -11.84 -1.53
C ALA A 114 5.63 -10.43 -1.26
N ASP A 115 6.82 -10.15 -1.78
CA ASP A 115 7.59 -8.91 -1.54
C ASP A 115 7.54 -7.96 -2.76
N ASP A 116 6.47 -8.03 -3.56
CA ASP A 116 6.32 -7.21 -4.77
C ASP A 116 5.60 -5.89 -4.44
N GLU A 117 6.25 -4.76 -4.74
CA GLU A 117 5.67 -3.40 -4.63
C GLU A 117 4.34 -3.25 -5.38
N TYR A 118 4.19 -4.03 -6.47
CA TYR A 118 2.93 -4.14 -7.18
C TYR A 118 2.07 -5.22 -6.55
N VAL A 119 0.79 -4.90 -6.34
CA VAL A 119 -0.22 -5.83 -5.86
C VAL A 119 -1.28 -6.07 -6.93
N LEU A 120 -1.99 -7.19 -6.82
CA LEU A 120 -3.13 -7.50 -7.68
C LEU A 120 -4.31 -6.57 -7.35
N LYS A 121 -4.85 -5.88 -8.34
CA LYS A 121 -6.01 -5.00 -8.19
C LYS A 121 -7.21 -5.78 -7.62
N GLY A 122 -7.70 -5.34 -6.45
CA GLY A 122 -8.84 -5.95 -5.77
C GLY A 122 -8.47 -7.08 -4.81
N SER A 123 -7.16 -7.33 -4.60
CA SER A 123 -6.69 -8.43 -3.75
C SER A 123 -6.57 -8.07 -2.27
N CYS A 124 -6.72 -6.78 -1.91
CA CYS A 124 -6.59 -6.33 -0.53
C CYS A 124 -7.78 -6.76 0.33
N GLY A 125 -7.50 -7.35 1.48
CA GLY A 125 -8.44 -7.58 2.57
C GLY A 125 -7.93 -6.94 3.87
N VAL A 126 -8.78 -6.91 4.89
CA VAL A 126 -8.46 -6.38 6.20
C VAL A 126 -8.81 -7.39 7.27
N GLU A 127 -7.82 -7.72 8.09
CA GLU A 127 -8.05 -8.33 9.38
C GLU A 127 -8.26 -7.23 10.42
N TYR A 128 -9.32 -7.30 11.21
CA TYR A 128 -9.63 -6.30 12.21
C TYR A 128 -10.02 -6.95 13.53
N ARG A 129 -9.77 -6.24 14.64
CA ARG A 129 -10.13 -6.71 15.98
C ARG A 129 -11.37 -6.01 16.54
N LEU A 130 -12.25 -6.80 17.15
CA LEU A 130 -13.32 -6.38 18.05
C LEU A 130 -13.26 -7.15 19.36
#